data_AF-A0A6B3DQ98-F1
#
_entry.id   AF-A0A6B3DQ98-F1
#
_cell.length_a   1.000
_cell.length_b   1.000
_cell.length_c   1.000
_cell.angle_alpha   90.00
_cell.angle_beta   90.00
_cell.angle_gamma   90.00
#
_symmetry.space_group_name_H-M   'P 1'
#
loop_
_entity.id
_entity.type
_entity.pdbx_description
1 polymer ?
#
loop_
_entity_poly.entity_id
_entity_poly.type
_entity_poly.pdbx_seq_one_letter_code
_entity_poly.pdbx_strand_id
1 'polypeptide(L)'
;RPDEPDEDLAARLWPLEAWAATARALLAHVARAGRPADRFTALAAVVRHLLADPVLPAPLLPGHWPGPELRAAYTGYQRELTEEMLGHAGR
;
A
#
# COMPACT_ATOMS: atom_id res chain seq x y z
N ARG A 1 3.92 23.78 -19.24
CA ARG A 1 3.18 24.61 -20.24
C ARG A 1 1.72 24.56 -19.81
N PRO A 2 0.94 25.64 -19.87
CA PRO A 2 -0.41 25.67 -19.29
C PRO A 2 -1.45 24.77 -20.00
N ASP A 3 -1.07 24.06 -21.07
CA ASP A 3 -1.96 23.23 -21.89
C ASP A 3 -1.64 21.71 -21.78
N GLU A 4 -0.80 21.30 -20.82
CA GLU A 4 -0.48 19.88 -20.61
C GLU A 4 -1.66 19.17 -19.91
N PRO A 5 -2.07 17.97 -20.36
CA PRO A 5 -3.08 17.17 -19.67
C PRO A 5 -2.70 16.95 -18.20
N ASP A 6 -3.68 17.06 -17.29
CA ASP A 6 -3.44 16.95 -15.84
C ASP A 6 -2.76 15.62 -15.44
N GLU A 7 -3.02 14.54 -16.19
CA GLU A 7 -2.40 13.22 -16.01
C GLU A 7 -0.90 13.21 -16.31
N ASP A 8 -0.47 13.88 -17.39
CA ASP A 8 0.93 14.00 -17.78
C ASP A 8 1.71 14.84 -16.76
N LEU A 9 1.07 15.90 -16.25
CA LEU A 9 1.63 16.71 -15.18
C LEU A 9 1.79 15.90 -13.89
N ALA A 10 0.78 15.12 -13.50
CA ALA A 10 0.85 14.27 -12.32
C ALA A 10 1.98 13.22 -12.43
N ALA A 11 2.13 12.56 -13.59
CA ALA A 11 3.18 11.57 -13.83
C ALA A 11 4.59 12.17 -13.79
N ARG A 12 4.73 13.48 -14.04
CA ARG A 12 6.03 14.19 -13.93
C ARG A 12 6.32 14.69 -12.52
N LEU A 13 5.29 15.08 -11.78
CA LEU A 13 5.44 15.61 -10.42
C LEU A 13 5.66 14.49 -9.40
N TRP A 14 5.10 13.31 -9.65
CA TRP A 14 5.25 12.14 -8.79
C TRP A 14 5.70 10.92 -9.59
N PRO A 15 6.56 10.07 -9.03
CA PRO A 15 6.99 8.85 -9.70
C PRO A 15 5.92 7.76 -9.58
N LEU A 16 4.74 7.98 -10.18
CA LEU A 16 3.53 7.15 -10.00
C LEU A 16 3.76 5.68 -10.37
N GLU A 17 4.38 5.41 -11.52
CA GLU A 17 4.69 4.04 -11.94
C GLU A 17 5.68 3.33 -10.99
N ALA A 18 6.71 4.04 -10.52
CA ALA A 18 7.67 3.47 -9.57
C ALA A 18 7.02 3.20 -8.20
N TRP A 19 6.13 4.10 -7.77
CA TRP A 19 5.34 3.92 -6.56
C TRP A 19 4.43 2.69 -6.70
N ALA A 20 3.73 2.55 -7.83
CA ALA A 20 2.84 1.42 -8.11
C ALA A 20 3.61 0.09 -8.20
N ALA A 21 4.78 0.08 -8.84
CA ALA A 21 5.65 -1.09 -8.90
C ALA A 21 6.09 -1.54 -7.50
N THR A 22 6.52 -0.59 -6.67
CA THR A 22 6.92 -0.86 -5.28
C THR A 22 5.74 -1.40 -4.46
N ALA A 23 4.56 -0.80 -4.60
CA ALA A 23 3.34 -1.27 -3.95
C ALA A 23 3.00 -2.73 -4.30
N ARG A 24 3.05 -3.09 -5.59
CA ARG A 24 2.81 -4.47 -6.05
C ARG A 24 3.85 -5.44 -5.50
N ALA A 25 5.12 -5.03 -5.45
CA ALA A 25 6.19 -5.84 -4.86
C ALA A 25 5.97 -6.09 -3.36
N LEU A 26 5.52 -5.07 -2.63
CA LEU A 26 5.18 -5.17 -1.20
C LEU A 26 3.98 -6.10 -0.96
N LEU A 27 2.91 -6.00 -1.76
CA LEU A 27 1.77 -6.92 -1.69
C LEU A 27 2.23 -8.38 -1.89
N ALA A 28 3.06 -8.62 -2.90
CA ALA A 28 3.61 -9.94 -3.14
C ALA A 28 4.56 -10.42 -2.02
N HIS A 29 5.29 -9.50 -1.38
CA HIS A 29 6.13 -9.82 -0.23
C HIS A 29 5.29 -10.22 1.00
N VAL A 30 4.24 -9.47 1.31
CA VAL A 30 3.28 -9.79 2.38
C VAL A 30 2.66 -11.18 2.16
N ALA A 31 2.25 -11.50 0.93
CA ALA A 31 1.65 -12.79 0.60
C ALA A 31 2.61 -13.99 0.76
N ARG A 32 3.93 -13.76 0.69
CA ARG A 32 4.96 -14.81 0.84
C ARG A 32 5.55 -14.89 2.25
N ALA A 33 5.28 -13.92 3.11
CA ALA A 33 5.85 -13.85 4.46
C ALA A 33 5.20 -14.90 5.38
N GLY A 34 5.84 -16.07 5.51
CA GLY A 34 5.32 -17.18 6.31
C GLY A 34 5.65 -17.12 7.81
N ARG A 35 6.64 -16.32 8.22
CA ARG A 35 7.03 -16.17 9.64
C ARG A 35 6.46 -14.87 10.21
N PRO A 36 6.09 -14.83 11.50
CA PRO A 36 5.54 -13.62 12.14
C PRO A 36 6.44 -12.38 12.01
N ALA A 37 7.75 -12.52 12.22
CA ALA A 37 8.70 -11.41 12.12
C ALA A 37 8.84 -10.87 10.69
N ASP A 38 8.82 -11.75 9.69
CA ASP A 38 8.88 -11.38 8.27
C ASP A 38 7.60 -10.63 7.89
N ARG A 39 6.45 -11.12 8.37
CA ARG A 39 5.14 -10.51 8.13
C ARG A 39 5.06 -9.12 8.74
N PHE A 40 5.48 -8.95 9.99
CA PHE A 40 5.57 -7.64 10.65
C PHE A 40 6.44 -6.66 9.87
N THR A 41 7.62 -7.10 9.44
CA THR A 41 8.56 -6.26 8.68
C THR A 41 7.97 -5.85 7.32
N ALA A 42 7.32 -6.78 6.61
CA ALA A 42 6.64 -6.52 5.35
C ALA A 42 5.54 -5.46 5.52
N LEU A 43 4.77 -5.54 6.59
CA LEU A 43 3.69 -4.60 6.88
C LEU A 43 4.20 -3.23 7.33
N ALA A 44 5.31 -3.17 8.08
CA ALA A 44 5.96 -1.91 8.37
C ALA A 44 6.44 -1.22 7.07
N ALA A 45 6.90 -1.99 6.08
CA ALA A 45 7.24 -1.47 4.77
C ALA A 45 6.01 -0.97 4.00
N VAL A 46 4.87 -1.68 4.07
CA VAL A 46 3.57 -1.21 3.54
C VAL A 46 3.17 0.13 4.18
N VAL A 47 3.23 0.26 5.50
CA VAL A 47 2.89 1.51 6.19
C VAL A 47 3.79 2.66 5.75
N ARG A 48 5.11 2.45 5.69
CA ARG A 48 6.05 3.47 5.19
C ARG A 48 5.73 3.88 3.75
N HIS A 49 5.35 2.93 2.90
CA HIS A 49 4.99 3.19 1.51
C HIS A 49 3.68 3.98 1.38
N LEU A 50 2.67 3.64 2.20
CA LEU A 50 1.41 4.38 2.29
C LEU A 50 1.60 5.82 2.79
N LEU A 51 2.53 6.04 3.73
CA LEU A 51 2.86 7.40 4.19
C LEU A 51 3.50 8.27 3.09
N ALA A 52 3.99 7.64 2.02
CA ALA A 52 4.53 8.31 0.84
C ALA A 52 3.55 8.32 -0.36
N ASP A 53 2.28 7.91 -0.16
CA ASP A 53 1.23 7.98 -1.20
C ASP A 53 0.98 9.46 -1.57
N PRO A 54 0.98 9.84 -2.86
CA PRO A 54 0.69 11.21 -3.28
C PRO A 54 -0.79 11.61 -3.12
N VAL A 55 -1.68 10.66 -2.82
CA VAL A 55 -3.11 10.87 -2.53
C VAL A 55 -3.83 11.67 -3.64
N LEU A 56 -3.48 11.35 -4.90
CA LEU A 56 -4.08 12.01 -6.06
C LEU A 56 -5.56 11.65 -6.21
N PRO A 57 -6.39 12.57 -6.75
CA PRO A 57 -7.76 12.24 -7.12
C PRO A 57 -7.79 11.19 -8.23
N ALA A 58 -8.86 10.38 -8.26
CA ALA A 58 -8.98 9.22 -9.14
C ALA A 58 -8.69 9.46 -10.64
N PRO A 59 -9.09 10.60 -11.26
CA PRO A 59 -8.79 10.85 -12.67
C PRO A 59 -7.31 11.00 -13.01
N LEU A 60 -6.45 11.24 -12.01
CA LEU A 60 -5.00 11.44 -12.20
C LEU A 60 -4.19 10.20 -11.84
N LEU A 61 -4.85 9.13 -11.40
CA LEU A 61 -4.19 7.88 -11.07
C LEU A 61 -4.04 7.01 -12.32
N PRO A 62 -2.89 6.33 -12.49
CA PRO A 62 -2.75 5.31 -13.51
C PRO A 62 -3.81 4.20 -13.35
N GLY A 63 -4.15 3.54 -14.45
CA GLY A 63 -5.01 2.36 -14.42
C GLY A 63 -4.47 1.29 -13.48
N HIS A 64 -5.36 0.63 -12.74
CA HIS A 64 -5.00 -0.40 -11.74
C HIS A 64 -4.02 0.10 -10.66
N TRP A 65 -4.29 1.30 -10.14
CA TRP A 65 -3.53 1.87 -9.02
C TRP A 65 -3.62 0.98 -7.78
N PRO A 66 -2.49 0.51 -7.21
CA PRO A 66 -2.47 -0.50 -6.14
C PRO A 66 -2.71 0.06 -4.72
N GLY A 67 -3.05 1.34 -4.59
CA GLY A 67 -3.26 2.01 -3.30
C GLY A 67 -4.40 1.41 -2.47
N PRO A 68 -5.59 1.17 -3.05
CA PRO A 68 -6.69 0.49 -2.36
C PRO A 68 -6.31 -0.92 -1.87
N GLU A 69 -5.60 -1.71 -2.67
CA GLU A 69 -5.16 -3.07 -2.32
C GLU A 69 -4.16 -3.05 -1.17
N LEU A 70 -3.21 -2.10 -1.14
CA LEU A 70 -2.30 -1.92 -0.01
C LEU A 70 -3.05 -1.58 1.28
N ARG A 71 -4.03 -0.67 1.22
CA ARG A 71 -4.86 -0.31 2.38
C ARG A 71 -5.69 -1.51 2.86
N ALA A 72 -6.22 -2.30 1.95
CA ALA A 72 -6.93 -3.54 2.27
C ALA A 72 -6.01 -4.58 2.96
N ALA A 73 -4.78 -4.76 2.47
CA ALA A 73 -3.81 -5.67 3.07
C ALA A 73 -3.42 -5.23 4.50
N TYR A 74 -3.19 -3.93 4.72
CA TYR A 74 -2.89 -3.39 6.04
C TYR A 74 -4.07 -3.55 7.02
N THR A 75 -5.28 -3.17 6.61
CA THR A 75 -6.48 -3.29 7.47
C THR A 75 -6.86 -4.75 7.75
N GLY A 76 -6.65 -5.65 6.79
CA GLY A 76 -6.79 -7.10 7.01
C GLY A 76 -5.88 -7.59 8.13
N TYR A 77 -4.60 -7.23 8.10
CA TYR A 77 -3.66 -7.57 9.16
C TYR A 77 -4.01 -6.97 10.52
N GLN A 78 -4.45 -5.69 10.56
CA GLN A 78 -4.87 -5.08 11.83
C GLN A 78 -6.03 -5.86 12.49
N ARG A 79 -6.96 -6.38 11.69
CA ARG A 79 -8.05 -7.24 12.20
C ARG A 79 -7.51 -8.54 12.77
N GLU A 80 -6.67 -9.26 12.02
CA GLU A 80 -6.08 -10.52 12.48
C GLU A 80 -5.32 -10.36 13.80
N LEU A 81 -4.49 -9.31 13.93
CA LEU A 81 -3.80 -9.03 15.19
C LEU A 81 -4.76 -8.76 16.36
N THR A 82 -5.82 -7.99 16.10
CA THR A 82 -6.81 -7.67 17.12
C THR A 82 -7.55 -8.93 17.58
N GLU A 83 -7.88 -9.81 16.64
CA GLU A 83 -8.51 -11.12 16.91
C GLU A 83 -7.58 -12.04 17.71
N GLU A 84 -6.29 -12.13 17.36
CA GLU A 84 -5.30 -12.90 18.13
C GLU A 84 -5.14 -12.38 19.56
N MET A 85 -5.06 -11.06 19.74
CA MET A 85 -4.93 -10.43 21.06
C MET A 85 -6.17 -10.65 21.93
N LEU A 86 -7.37 -10.46 21.37
CA LEU A 86 -8.63 -10.70 22.08
C LEU A 86 -8.85 -12.18 22.41
N GLY A 87 -8.46 -13.09 21.51
CA GLY A 87 -8.51 -14.54 21.73
C GLY A 87 -7.50 -15.05 22.76
N HIS A 88 -6.39 -14.33 22.97
CA HIS A 88 -5.45 -14.62 24.05
C HIS A 88 -5.92 -14.08 25.40
N ALA A 89 -6.61 -12.93 25.44
CA ALA A 89 -7.14 -12.34 26.67
C ALA A 89 -8.35 -13.10 27.27
N GLY A 90 -9.00 -13.96 26.49
CA GLY A 90 -10.12 -14.80 26.93
C GLY A 90 -9.74 -16.21 27.38
N ARG A 91 -8.45 -16.54 27.50
CA ARG A 91 -7.94 -17.83 28.00
C ARG A 91 -7.31 -17.70 29.37
#